data_AF-D5ZY26-F1
#
_entry.id   AF-D5ZY26-F1
#
_cell.length_a   1.000
_cell.length_b   1.000
_cell.length_c   1.000
_cell.angle_alpha   90.00
_cell.angle_beta   90.00
_cell.angle_gamma   90.00
#
_symmetry.space_group_name_H-M   'P 1'
#
loop_
_entity.id
_entity.type
_entity.pdbx_description
1 polymer ?
#
loop_
_entity_poly.entity_id
_entity_poly.type
_entity_poly.pdbx_seq_one_letter_code
_entity_poly.pdbx_strand_id
1 'polypeptide(L)'
;MWVVADRGRAAPALVRLMQAGHTATLEQLPDLIAEYAAGAGAYDTAVFVVDIRETVLRRITGNGPDAGTGGQEFTGQGTLPGQAYQRVDLLAEPTTGDAPDGRRRWWVAVTDGVGRLGVLRTDTETGDG
;
A
#
# COMPACT_ATOMS: atom_id res chain seq x y z
N MET A 1 -21.26 0.16 -9.84
CA MET A 1 -20.84 -1.12 -10.47
C MET A 1 -19.36 -1.35 -10.12
N TRP A 2 -19.01 -2.38 -9.35
CA TRP A 2 -17.62 -2.56 -8.88
C TRP A 2 -16.70 -2.92 -10.04
N VAL A 3 -15.60 -2.18 -10.22
CA VAL A 3 -14.48 -2.58 -11.09
C VAL A 3 -13.88 -3.85 -10.48
N VAL A 4 -14.35 -4.98 -10.97
CA VAL A 4 -13.68 -6.26 -10.77
C VAL A 4 -12.37 -6.14 -11.54
N ALA A 5 -11.27 -5.89 -10.81
CA ALA A 5 -9.96 -6.28 -11.31
C ALA A 5 -10.11 -7.69 -11.86
N ASP A 6 -9.76 -7.89 -13.13
CA ASP A 6 -9.91 -9.17 -13.81
C ASP A 6 -9.33 -10.27 -12.92
N ARG A 7 -10.21 -11.06 -12.26
CA ARG A 7 -9.81 -12.04 -11.22
C ARG A 7 -8.76 -13.01 -11.77
N GLY A 8 -8.73 -13.22 -13.09
CA GLY A 8 -7.75 -14.05 -13.78
C GLY A 8 -6.31 -13.49 -13.76
N ARG A 9 -6.12 -12.18 -13.64
CA ARG A 9 -4.78 -11.53 -13.66
C ARG A 9 -4.22 -11.27 -12.26
N ALA A 10 -5.10 -11.07 -11.28
CA ALA A 10 -4.71 -10.78 -9.90
C ALA A 10 -4.01 -11.97 -9.22
N ALA A 11 -4.54 -13.19 -9.36
CA ALA A 11 -3.98 -14.37 -8.70
C ALA A 11 -2.53 -14.70 -9.14
N PRO A 12 -2.19 -14.72 -10.45
CA PRO A 12 -0.81 -14.90 -10.89
C PRO A 12 0.15 -13.80 -10.43
N ALA A 13 -0.31 -12.54 -10.38
CA ALA A 13 0.49 -11.42 -9.90
C ALA A 13 0.84 -11.59 -8.41
N LEU A 14 -0.13 -12.00 -7.58
CA LEU A 14 0.08 -12.27 -6.16
C LEU A 14 1.05 -13.44 -5.90
N VAL A 15 1.00 -14.51 -6.70
CA VAL A 15 1.93 -15.64 -6.56
C VAL A 15 3.37 -15.21 -6.87
N ARG A 16 3.57 -14.44 -7.95
CA ARG A 16 4.90 -13.93 -8.30
C ARG A 16 5.43 -12.95 -7.25
N LEU A 17 4.56 -12.09 -6.72
CA LEU A 17 4.89 -11.21 -5.59
C LEU A 17 5.40 -12.00 -4.38
N MET A 18 4.74 -13.09 -4.01
CA MET A 18 5.16 -13.93 -2.88
C MET A 18 6.50 -14.64 -3.12
N GLN A 19 6.74 -15.14 -4.34
CA GLN A 19 8.01 -15.79 -4.68
C GLN A 19 9.19 -14.81 -4.62
N ALA A 20 9.01 -13.61 -5.17
CA ALA A 20 10.06 -12.61 -5.19
C ALA A 20 10.27 -11.98 -3.79
N GLY A 21 9.19 -11.73 -3.04
CA GLY A 21 9.24 -11.12 -1.73
C GLY A 21 9.99 -11.94 -0.66
N HIS A 22 9.99 -13.27 -0.75
CA HIS A 22 10.70 -14.11 0.25
C HIS A 22 12.23 -13.96 0.21
N THR A 23 12.79 -13.50 -0.92
CA THR A 23 14.25 -13.29 -1.08
C THR A 23 14.59 -11.80 -1.26
N ALA A 24 13.58 -10.92 -1.29
CA ALA A 24 13.77 -9.51 -1.50
C ALA A 24 14.40 -8.86 -0.27
N THR A 25 15.35 -7.96 -0.49
CA THR A 25 15.81 -7.06 0.57
C THR A 25 14.77 -5.97 0.80
N LEU A 26 14.82 -5.30 1.95
CA LEU A 26 13.89 -4.22 2.28
C LEU A 26 13.98 -3.08 1.24
N GLU A 27 15.16 -2.88 0.64
CA GLU A 27 15.43 -1.89 -0.38
C GLU A 27 14.69 -2.18 -1.70
N GLN A 28 14.54 -3.46 -2.04
CA GLN A 28 13.87 -3.91 -3.27
C GLN A 28 12.34 -3.91 -3.16
N LEU A 29 11.83 -3.87 -1.93
CA LEU A 29 10.41 -4.04 -1.64
C LEU A 29 9.51 -2.98 -2.34
N PRO A 30 9.85 -1.68 -2.38
CA PRO A 30 9.00 -0.68 -3.04
C PRO A 30 8.84 -0.93 -4.54
N ASP A 31 9.94 -1.21 -5.24
CA ASP A 31 9.94 -1.46 -6.69
C ASP A 31 9.15 -2.72 -7.03
N LEU A 32 9.37 -3.77 -6.24
CA LEU A 32 8.70 -5.05 -6.37
C LEU A 32 7.17 -4.89 -6.17
N ILE A 33 6.76 -4.17 -5.13
CA ILE A 33 5.35 -3.85 -4.89
C ILE A 33 4.76 -3.04 -6.05
N ALA A 34 5.48 -2.02 -6.53
CA ALA A 34 5.01 -1.18 -7.63
C ALA A 34 4.82 -1.98 -8.93
N GLU A 35 5.73 -2.89 -9.26
CA GLU A 35 5.64 -3.76 -10.44
C GLU A 35 4.36 -4.62 -10.40
N TYR A 36 4.10 -5.29 -9.26
CA TYR A 36 2.92 -6.14 -9.13
C TYR A 36 1.62 -5.36 -9.04
N ALA A 37 1.62 -4.19 -8.40
CA ALA A 37 0.45 -3.32 -8.32
C ALA A 37 0.06 -2.77 -9.70
N ALA A 38 1.04 -2.37 -10.52
CA ALA A 38 0.79 -1.92 -11.89
C ALA A 38 0.09 -3.01 -12.72
N GLY A 39 0.49 -4.28 -12.57
CA GLY A 39 -0.17 -5.42 -13.22
C GLY A 39 -1.64 -5.62 -12.81
N ALA A 40 -2.07 -5.03 -11.69
CA ALA A 40 -3.43 -5.07 -11.17
C ALA A 40 -4.24 -3.78 -11.41
N GLY A 41 -3.71 -2.81 -12.16
CA GLY A 41 -4.36 -1.51 -12.39
C GLY A 41 -4.27 -0.55 -11.21
N ALA A 42 -3.31 -0.79 -10.32
CA ALA A 42 -2.99 0.07 -9.19
C ALA A 42 -1.73 0.91 -9.49
N TYR A 43 -1.76 2.17 -9.09
CA TYR A 43 -0.75 3.18 -9.39
C TYR A 43 -0.25 3.84 -8.10
N ASP A 44 0.91 4.51 -8.17
CA ASP A 44 1.47 5.31 -7.08
C ASP A 44 1.57 4.55 -5.73
N THR A 45 1.77 3.23 -5.85
CA THR A 45 1.73 2.30 -4.72
C THR A 45 2.92 2.53 -3.79
N ALA A 46 2.65 2.61 -2.49
CA ALA A 46 3.67 2.81 -1.47
C ALA A 46 3.37 1.95 -0.25
N VAL A 47 4.39 1.31 0.31
CA VAL A 47 4.29 0.57 1.57
C VAL A 47 4.82 1.42 2.72
N PHE A 48 4.10 1.37 3.83
CA PHE A 48 4.46 1.99 5.08
C PHE A 48 4.54 0.90 6.13
N VAL A 49 5.66 0.82 6.85
CA VAL A 49 5.88 -0.15 7.92
C VAL A 49 5.77 0.55 9.26
N VAL A 50 5.13 -0.12 10.21
CA VAL A 50 5.00 0.40 11.57
C VAL A 50 6.30 0.16 12.35
N ASP A 51 6.71 1.10 13.18
CA ASP A 51 7.82 0.86 14.11
C ASP A 51 7.45 -0.19 15.19
N ILE A 52 8.46 -0.76 15.85
CA ILE A 52 8.26 -1.83 16.85
C ILE A 52 7.36 -1.38 18.01
N ARG A 53 7.26 -0.08 18.26
CA ARG A 53 6.39 0.49 19.31
C ARG A 53 4.96 0.74 18.85
N GLU A 54 4.64 0.50 17.58
CA GLU A 54 3.34 0.74 16.96
C GLU A 54 2.85 2.20 17.02
N THR A 55 3.79 3.14 16.92
CA THR A 55 3.55 4.59 17.06
C THR A 55 3.67 5.38 15.76
N VAL A 56 4.53 4.94 14.85
CA VAL A 56 4.84 5.66 13.60
C VAL A 56 4.78 4.69 12.42
N LEU A 57 4.05 5.07 11.38
CA LEU A 57 4.07 4.42 10.07
C LEU A 57 5.08 5.16 9.18
N ARG A 58 6.13 4.47 8.73
CA ARG A 58 7.21 5.05 7.90
C ARG A 58 7.20 4.44 6.51
N ARG A 59 7.21 5.27 5.48
CA ARG A 59 7.30 4.82 4.08
C ARG A 59 8.64 4.11 3.85
N ILE A 60 8.58 2.93 3.24
CA ILE A 60 9.77 2.29 2.67
C ILE A 60 9.96 2.87 1.27
N THR A 61 11.12 3.50 1.05
CA THR A 61 11.51 4.16 -0.20
C THR A 61 12.59 3.41 -0.96
N GLY A 62 13.24 2.43 -0.34
CA GLY A 62 14.36 1.71 -0.93
C GLY A 62 15.72 2.35 -0.68
N ASN A 63 15.74 3.51 -0.01
CA ASN A 63 16.93 4.35 0.10
C ASN A 63 17.47 4.43 1.53
N GLY A 64 18.80 4.38 1.65
CA GLY A 64 19.52 4.48 2.92
C GLY A 64 19.50 3.20 3.77
N PRO A 65 20.09 3.25 4.97
CA PRO A 65 20.40 2.04 5.76
C PRO A 65 19.16 1.33 6.33
N ASP A 66 18.02 2.01 6.38
CA ASP A 66 16.73 1.46 6.81
C ASP A 66 15.71 1.41 5.66
N ALA A 67 16.16 1.62 4.42
CA ALA A 67 15.34 1.77 3.23
C ALA A 67 14.22 2.83 3.34
N GLY A 68 14.26 3.74 4.33
CA GLY A 68 13.22 4.72 4.63
C GLY A 68 13.63 6.18 4.37
N THR A 69 14.81 6.41 3.82
CA THR A 69 15.35 7.78 3.63
C THR A 69 14.41 8.62 2.77
N GLY A 70 14.05 9.81 3.25
CA GLY A 70 13.12 10.72 2.59
C GLY A 70 11.67 10.23 2.54
N GLY A 71 11.35 9.14 3.24
CA GLY A 71 10.02 8.58 3.33
C GLY A 71 9.07 9.45 4.15
N GLN A 72 7.80 9.43 3.75
CA GLN A 72 6.74 10.07 4.52
C GLN A 72 6.46 9.28 5.80
N GLU A 73 6.19 9.98 6.89
CA GLU A 73 5.81 9.41 8.17
C GLU A 73 4.41 9.84 8.58
N PHE A 74 3.68 8.94 9.24
CA PHE A 74 2.40 9.22 9.86
C PHE A 74 2.43 8.80 11.32
N THR A 75 2.12 9.76 12.20
CA THR A 75 2.09 9.53 13.65
C THR A 75 0.66 9.46 14.15
N GLY A 76 0.33 8.35 14.80
CA GLY A 76 -0.91 8.20 15.56
C GLY A 76 -2.19 7.89 14.77
N GLN A 77 -3.23 7.56 15.54
CA GLN A 77 -4.50 7.02 15.05
C GLN A 77 -5.44 8.04 14.42
N GLY A 78 -5.14 9.34 14.54
CA GLY A 78 -5.92 10.40 13.90
C GLY A 78 -5.70 10.48 12.39
N THR A 79 -4.64 9.86 11.87
CA THR A 79 -4.33 9.84 10.44
C THR A 79 -5.14 8.75 9.73
N LEU A 80 -5.52 8.98 8.46
CA LEU A 80 -6.19 7.96 7.65
C LEU A 80 -5.39 6.63 7.56
N PRO A 81 -4.07 6.62 7.30
CA PRO A 81 -3.26 5.41 7.39
C PRO A 81 -3.26 4.75 8.77
N GLY A 82 -3.19 5.53 9.85
CA GLY A 82 -3.30 4.99 11.22
C GLY A 82 -4.63 4.30 11.46
N GLN A 83 -5.73 4.87 10.96
CA GLN A 83 -7.06 4.25 11.05
C GLN A 83 -7.14 2.95 10.24
N ALA A 84 -6.62 2.93 9.01
CA ALA A 84 -6.58 1.73 8.18
C ALA A 84 -5.78 0.60 8.87
N TYR A 85 -4.61 0.96 9.44
CA TYR A 85 -3.78 0.05 10.23
C TYR A 85 -4.57 -0.58 11.39
N GLN A 86 -5.14 0.22 12.29
CA GLN A 86 -5.79 -0.32 13.50
C GLN A 86 -7.04 -1.13 13.22
N ARG A 87 -7.85 -0.67 12.25
CA ARG A 87 -9.12 -1.32 11.92
C ARG A 87 -8.92 -2.57 11.07
N VAL A 88 -7.73 -2.76 10.51
CA VAL A 88 -7.43 -3.82 9.54
C VAL A 88 -8.44 -3.76 8.39
N ASP A 89 -8.55 -2.57 7.79
CA ASP A 89 -9.62 -2.23 6.85
C ASP A 89 -9.07 -1.53 5.59
N LEU A 90 -9.89 -1.51 4.53
CA LEU A 90 -9.64 -0.77 3.30
C LEU A 90 -10.36 0.58 3.36
N LEU A 91 -9.59 1.67 3.46
CA LEU A 91 -10.12 3.04 3.54
C LEU A 91 -9.82 3.82 2.27
N ALA A 92 -10.84 4.45 1.68
CA ALA A 92 -10.65 5.43 0.61
C ALA A 92 -10.24 6.79 1.21
N GLU A 93 -9.31 7.47 0.56
CA GLU A 93 -9.06 8.88 0.84
C GLU A 93 -10.25 9.71 0.35
N PRO A 94 -10.85 10.57 1.20
CA PRO A 94 -11.96 11.41 0.79
C PRO A 94 -11.52 12.34 -0.36
N THR A 95 -12.18 12.26 -1.51
CA THR A 95 -11.93 13.19 -2.60
C THR A 95 -12.57 14.53 -2.26
N THR A 96 -11.77 15.55 -1.98
CA THR A 96 -12.28 16.93 -1.85
C THR A 96 -12.36 17.55 -3.26
N GLY A 97 -13.46 17.31 -3.97
CA GLY A 97 -13.67 17.77 -5.36
C GLY A 97 -13.43 16.69 -6.42
N ASP A 98 -13.37 17.08 -7.70
CA ASP A 98 -12.92 16.17 -8.77
C ASP A 98 -11.44 15.86 -8.55
N ALA A 99 -11.11 14.58 -8.37
CA ALA A 99 -9.71 14.17 -8.32
C ALA A 99 -9.04 14.64 -9.61
N PRO A 100 -7.93 15.40 -9.56
CA PRO A 100 -7.34 16.02 -10.75
C PRO A 100 -7.03 15.02 -11.87
N ASP A 101 -6.81 13.75 -11.50
CA ASP A 101 -6.40 12.69 -12.41
C ASP A 101 -7.47 11.60 -12.58
N GLY A 102 -8.68 11.81 -12.06
CA GLY A 102 -9.74 10.78 -12.05
C GLY A 102 -9.38 9.53 -11.25
N ARG A 103 -8.41 9.62 -10.33
CA ARG A 103 -7.94 8.50 -9.51
C ARG A 103 -8.45 8.60 -8.07
N ARG A 104 -8.73 7.45 -7.47
CA ARG A 104 -9.06 7.31 -6.05
C ARG A 104 -7.90 6.67 -5.31
N ARG A 105 -7.49 7.29 -4.21
CA ARG A 105 -6.46 6.75 -3.31
C ARG A 105 -7.07 5.86 -2.24
N TRP A 106 -6.38 4.77 -1.95
CA TRP A 106 -6.77 3.75 -0.98
C TRP A 106 -5.65 3.47 0.01
N TRP A 107 -6.04 3.07 1.21
CA TRP A 107 -5.19 2.65 2.31
C TRP A 107 -5.67 1.31 2.83
N VAL A 108 -4.81 0.30 2.87
CA VAL A 108 -5.15 -1.05 3.37
C VAL A 108 -4.10 -1.56 4.33
N ALA A 109 -4.52 -2.21 5.41
CA ALA A 109 -3.59 -2.83 6.36
C ALA A 109 -2.83 -4.00 5.72
N VAL A 110 -1.52 -4.07 5.99
CA VAL A 110 -0.67 -5.22 5.66
C VAL A 110 -0.51 -6.05 6.92
N THR A 111 -0.80 -7.35 6.83
CA THR A 111 -0.73 -8.29 7.95
C THR A 111 -0.03 -9.58 7.52
N ASP A 112 0.62 -10.28 8.45
CA ASP A 112 1.23 -11.60 8.23
C ASP A 112 0.39 -12.76 8.79
N GLY A 113 -0.83 -12.47 9.22
CA GLY A 113 -1.72 -13.43 9.90
C GLY A 113 -1.49 -13.56 11.41
N VAL A 114 -0.41 -12.99 11.95
CA VAL A 114 -0.12 -12.96 13.40
C VAL A 114 -0.22 -11.53 13.94
N GLY A 115 0.20 -10.55 13.14
CA GLY A 115 0.19 -9.14 13.49
C GLY A 115 0.01 -8.23 12.29
N ARG A 116 -0.05 -6.93 12.58
CA ARG A 116 -0.07 -5.88 11.56
C ARG A 116 1.35 -5.40 11.32
N LEU A 117 1.74 -5.37 10.05
CA LEU A 117 3.07 -4.93 9.63
C LEU A 117 3.08 -3.45 9.25
N GLY A 118 1.93 -2.92 8.81
CA GLY A 118 1.80 -1.53 8.39
C GLY A 118 0.63 -1.33 7.44
N VAL A 119 0.78 -0.44 6.45
CA VAL A 119 -0.25 -0.16 5.45
C VAL A 119 0.32 -0.04 4.05
N LEU A 120 -0.50 -0.38 3.05
CA LEU A 120 -0.27 -0.11 1.65
C LEU A 120 -1.16 1.06 1.22
N ARG A 121 -0.55 2.04 0.55
CA ARG A 121 -1.25 3.10 -0.17
C ARG A 121 -1.25 2.76 -1.65
N THR A 122 -2.36 2.95 -2.35
CA THR A 122 -2.39 2.85 -3.81
C THR A 122 -3.49 3.69 -4.42
N ASP A 123 -3.29 4.12 -5.65
CA ASP A 123 -4.28 4.84 -6.43
C ASP A 123 -4.88 3.88 -7.46
N THR A 124 -6.19 3.96 -7.68
CA THR A 124 -6.89 3.24 -8.76
C THR A 124 -7.65 4.23 -9.61
N GLU A 125 -7.99 3.86 -10.84
CA GLU A 125 -8.99 4.63 -11.59
C GLU A 125 -10.28 4.73 -10.77
N THR A 126 -10.91 5.90 -10.79
CA THR A 126 -12.26 6.06 -10.28
C THR A 126 -13.15 5.35 -11.26
N GLY A 127 -13.55 4.11 -10.94
CA GLY A 127 -14.56 3.43 -11.74
C GLY A 127 -15.81 4.31 -11.81
N ASP A 128 -16.28 4.60 -13.03
CA ASP A 128 -17.60 5.18 -13.24
C ASP A 128 -18.61 4.34 -12.44
N GLY A 129 -19.21 4.95 -11.42
CA GLY A 129 -20.15 4.33 -10.50
C GLY A 129 -21.39 3.79 -11.20
#